data_AF-F0QSL7-F1
#
_entry.id   AF-F0QSL7-F1
#
_cell.length_a   1.000
_cell.length_b   1.000
_cell.length_c   1.000
_cell.angle_alpha   90.00
_cell.angle_beta   90.00
_cell.angle_gamma   90.00
#
_symmetry.space_group_name_H-M   'P 1'
#
loop_
_entity.id
_entity.type
_entity.pdbx_description
1 polymer ?
#
loop_
_entity_poly.entity_id
_entity_poly.type
_entity_poly.pdbx_seq_one_letter_code
_entity_poly.pdbx_strand_id
1 'polypeptide(L)'
;MMSMAQQKTKRVPPKWSLWFKGLDEWLLIFQKVSGAILILYLLGHTLVISTALGLGHPSPLTWNAIIGTIEGPAIYGHIHVGTVIEYLIALLAAVHGANGFRLILTQYFGVGLPKPERHTFPRAVPSTKKPGQAWLKYIAVIVIIIFLILATLVAFIW
;
A
#
# COMPACT_ATOMS: atom_id res chain seq x y z
N MET A 1 -12.86 -45.53 -21.90
CA MET A 1 -12.50 -44.12 -22.15
C MET A 1 -13.40 -43.23 -21.31
N MET A 2 -12.87 -42.57 -20.27
CA MET A 2 -13.65 -41.61 -19.47
C MET A 2 -13.56 -40.23 -20.14
N SER A 3 -14.72 -39.68 -20.50
CA SER A 3 -14.86 -38.31 -21.01
C SER A 3 -14.50 -37.32 -19.90
N MET A 4 -13.47 -36.50 -20.12
CA MET A 4 -13.15 -35.39 -19.23
C MET A 4 -14.21 -34.29 -19.43
N ALA A 5 -15.02 -34.04 -18.40
CA ALA A 5 -15.96 -32.94 -18.39
C ALA A 5 -15.20 -31.61 -18.52
N GLN A 6 -15.44 -30.87 -19.60
CA GLN A 6 -14.90 -29.52 -19.75
C GLN A 6 -15.46 -28.63 -18.65
N GLN A 7 -14.59 -28.19 -17.74
CA GLN A 7 -14.93 -27.24 -16.70
C GLN A 7 -15.16 -25.87 -17.35
N LYS A 8 -16.43 -25.54 -17.63
CA LYS A 8 -16.84 -24.22 -18.14
C LYS A 8 -16.50 -23.15 -17.09
N THR A 9 -15.33 -22.54 -17.20
CA THR A 9 -14.98 -21.38 -16.38
C THR A 9 -15.77 -20.17 -16.87
N LYS A 10 -16.88 -19.86 -16.19
CA LYS A 10 -17.66 -18.66 -16.47
C LYS A 10 -16.80 -17.44 -16.10
N ARG A 11 -16.28 -16.71 -17.09
CA ARG A 11 -15.57 -15.44 -16.84
C ARG A 11 -16.56 -14.48 -16.19
N VAL A 12 -16.30 -14.12 -14.93
CA VAL A 12 -17.08 -13.10 -14.24
C VAL A 12 -16.60 -11.74 -14.78
N PRO A 13 -17.48 -10.93 -15.40
CA PRO A 13 -17.07 -9.63 -15.91
C PRO A 13 -16.56 -8.73 -14.77
N PRO A 14 -15.61 -7.82 -15.04
CA PRO A 14 -15.11 -6.89 -14.04
C PRO A 14 -16.29 -6.11 -13.46
N LYS A 15 -16.58 -6.32 -12.18
CA LYS A 15 -17.65 -5.61 -11.49
C LYS A 15 -17.14 -4.22 -11.12
N TRP A 16 -17.39 -3.24 -11.97
CA TRP A 16 -17.19 -1.81 -11.67
C TRP A 16 -18.01 -1.35 -10.45
N SER A 17 -18.95 -2.15 -9.94
CA SER A 17 -19.65 -1.89 -8.67
C SER A 17 -18.79 -2.08 -7.41
N LEU A 18 -17.52 -2.52 -7.52
CA LEU A 18 -16.61 -2.68 -6.37
C LEU A 18 -16.40 -1.36 -5.60
N TRP A 19 -16.49 -0.20 -6.28
CA TRP A 19 -16.37 1.13 -5.67
C TRP A 19 -17.44 1.40 -4.59
N PHE A 20 -18.56 0.65 -4.59
CA PHE A 20 -19.66 0.82 -3.64
C PHE A 20 -19.76 -0.29 -2.58
N LYS A 21 -18.79 -1.23 -2.50
CA LYS A 21 -18.94 -2.44 -1.67
C LYS A 21 -18.40 -2.36 -0.25
N GLY A 22 -17.78 -1.24 0.11
CA GLY A 22 -17.32 -0.98 1.48
C GLY A 22 -15.81 -1.08 1.64
N LEU A 23 -15.36 -0.97 2.88
CA LEU A 23 -13.95 -0.75 3.24
C LEU A 23 -13.02 -1.88 2.78
N ASP A 24 -13.47 -3.13 2.74
CA ASP A 24 -12.62 -4.27 2.41
C ASP A 24 -12.17 -4.27 0.93
N GLU A 25 -13.07 -3.93 0.00
CA GLU A 25 -12.73 -3.76 -1.41
C GLU A 25 -11.76 -2.60 -1.62
N TRP A 26 -11.98 -1.48 -0.93
CA TRP A 26 -11.09 -0.32 -1.00
C TRP A 26 -9.69 -0.64 -0.47
N LEU A 27 -9.59 -1.29 0.69
CA LEU A 27 -8.30 -1.73 1.23
C LEU A 27 -7.56 -2.67 0.28
N LEU A 28 -8.27 -3.56 -0.42
CA LEU A 28 -7.67 -4.43 -1.43
C LEU A 28 -7.18 -3.65 -2.65
N ILE A 29 -7.98 -2.72 -3.18
CA ILE A 29 -7.60 -1.89 -4.33
C ILE A 29 -6.38 -1.04 -3.96
N PHE A 30 -6.44 -0.34 -2.82
CA PHE A 30 -5.35 0.50 -2.35
C PHE A 30 -4.08 -0.32 -2.14
N GLN A 31 -4.12 -1.52 -1.55
CA GLN A 31 -2.92 -2.36 -1.41
C GLN A 31 -2.19 -2.59 -2.73
N LYS A 32 -2.95 -2.88 -3.79
CA LYS A 32 -2.38 -3.19 -5.11
C LYS A 32 -1.84 -1.93 -5.80
N VAL A 33 -2.65 -0.87 -5.81
CA VAL A 33 -2.30 0.39 -6.50
C VAL A 33 -1.14 1.08 -5.78
N SER A 34 -1.21 1.20 -4.45
CA SER A 34 -0.13 1.80 -3.66
C SER A 34 1.15 0.99 -3.78
N GLY A 35 1.09 -0.34 -3.78
CA GLY A 35 2.26 -1.19 -3.96
C GLY A 35 2.95 -0.95 -5.30
N ALA A 36 2.19 -0.87 -6.39
CA ALA A 36 2.74 -0.58 -7.72
C ALA A 36 3.41 0.80 -7.78
N ILE A 37 2.76 1.84 -7.21
CA ILE A 37 3.33 3.19 -7.17
C ILE A 37 4.60 3.22 -6.31
N LEU A 38 4.58 2.57 -5.14
CA LEU A 38 5.71 2.55 -4.22
C LEU A 38 6.92 1.82 -4.78
N ILE A 39 6.73 0.80 -5.62
CA ILE A 39 7.84 0.15 -6.34
C ILE A 39 8.51 1.15 -7.28
N LEU A 40 7.72 1.87 -8.10
CA LEU A 40 8.26 2.88 -9.01
C LEU A 40 8.95 4.02 -8.24
N TYR A 41 8.34 4.48 -7.15
CA TYR A 41 8.94 5.46 -6.26
C TYR A 41 10.25 4.97 -5.68
N LEU A 42 10.33 3.74 -5.16
CA LEU A 42 11.55 3.19 -4.57
C LEU A 42 12.69 3.13 -5.58
N LEU A 43 12.41 2.75 -6.83
CA LEU A 43 13.41 2.76 -7.90
C LEU A 43 13.91 4.20 -8.18
N GLY A 44 12.99 5.15 -8.38
CA GLY A 44 13.35 6.55 -8.62
C GLY A 44 14.11 7.17 -7.43
N HIS A 45 13.62 6.94 -6.22
CA HIS A 45 14.24 7.42 -4.98
C HIS A 45 15.64 6.84 -4.80
N THR A 46 15.84 5.55 -5.08
CA THR A 46 17.18 4.93 -5.05
C THR A 46 18.12 5.59 -6.05
N LEU A 47 17.66 5.90 -7.27
CA LEU A 47 18.48 6.59 -8.27
C LEU A 47 18.85 8.02 -7.85
N VAL A 48 17.91 8.77 -7.28
CA VAL A 48 18.14 10.12 -6.77
C VAL A 48 19.16 10.09 -5.62
N ILE A 49 18.98 9.22 -4.64
CA ILE A 49 19.92 9.08 -3.52
C ILE A 49 21.29 8.60 -4.00
N SER A 50 21.34 7.64 -4.93
CA SER A 50 22.62 7.17 -5.51
C SER A 50 23.37 8.30 -6.19
N THR A 51 22.65 9.13 -6.95
CA THR A 51 23.21 10.33 -7.59
C THR A 51 23.71 11.34 -6.57
N ALA A 52 22.95 11.56 -5.48
CA ALA A 52 23.34 12.45 -4.40
C ALA A 52 24.56 11.97 -3.61
N LEU A 53 24.78 10.66 -3.55
CA LEU A 53 25.96 10.05 -2.95
C LEU A 53 27.15 9.96 -3.92
N GLY A 54 27.02 10.48 -5.15
CA GLY A 54 28.06 10.42 -6.17
C GLY A 54 28.29 9.01 -6.76
N LEU A 55 27.37 8.08 -6.54
CA LEU A 55 27.49 6.72 -7.08
C LEU A 55 27.17 6.73 -8.58
N GLY A 56 28.18 6.42 -9.41
CA GLY A 56 28.02 6.28 -10.85
C GLY A 56 28.01 7.59 -11.65
N HIS A 57 28.38 8.72 -11.04
CA HIS A 57 28.50 10.01 -11.73
C HIS A 57 29.96 10.44 -11.90
N PRO A 58 30.36 10.94 -13.10
CA PRO A 58 31.73 11.35 -13.39
C PRO A 58 32.15 12.63 -12.64
N SER A 59 31.19 13.42 -12.16
CA SER A 59 31.41 14.65 -11.41
C SER A 59 30.55 14.67 -10.15
N PRO A 60 31.05 15.17 -9.01
CA PRO A 60 30.26 15.31 -7.80
C PRO A 60 29.16 16.36 -8.01
N LEU A 61 27.91 15.91 -8.03
CA LEU A 61 26.75 16.79 -7.95
C LEU A 61 26.55 17.22 -6.49
N THR A 62 26.28 18.50 -6.26
CA THR A 62 26.00 18.97 -4.90
C THR A 62 24.59 18.56 -4.48
N TRP A 63 24.42 18.21 -3.20
CA TRP A 63 23.12 17.90 -2.61
C TRP A 63 22.06 18.96 -2.96
N ASN A 64 22.43 20.25 -2.86
CA ASN A 64 21.55 21.37 -3.16
C ASN A 64 21.09 21.41 -4.63
N ALA A 65 21.93 21.01 -5.59
CA ALA A 65 21.55 20.98 -6.99
C ALA A 65 20.52 19.87 -7.28
N ILE A 66 20.67 18.72 -6.62
CA ILE A 66 19.76 17.58 -6.78
C ILE A 66 18.44 17.88 -6.09
N ILE A 67 18.48 18.25 -4.80
CA ILE A 67 17.27 18.54 -4.04
C ILE A 67 16.51 19.73 -4.61
N GLY A 68 17.19 20.80 -5.05
CA GLY A 68 16.51 21.91 -5.71
C GLY A 68 15.77 21.51 -7.00
N THR A 69 16.24 20.48 -7.71
CA THR A 69 15.55 19.94 -8.89
C THR A 69 14.33 19.10 -8.50
N ILE A 70 14.43 18.32 -7.40
CA ILE A 70 13.38 17.41 -6.94
C ILE A 70 12.27 18.15 -6.18
N GLU A 71 12.61 19.12 -5.35
CA GLU A 71 11.66 19.97 -4.63
C GLU A 71 10.78 20.76 -5.61
N GLY A 72 11.38 21.24 -6.71
CA GLY A 72 10.65 22.00 -7.71
C GLY A 72 10.13 23.34 -7.18
N PRO A 73 9.13 23.94 -7.85
CA PRO A 73 8.72 25.30 -7.52
C PRO A 73 8.07 25.38 -6.14
N ALA A 74 8.32 26.50 -5.47
CA ALA A 74 7.63 26.85 -4.23
C ALA A 74 6.14 27.10 -4.51
N ILE A 75 5.29 26.60 -3.62
CA ILE A 75 3.84 26.82 -3.64
C ILE A 75 3.49 27.94 -2.65
N TYR A 76 3.91 27.79 -1.39
CA TYR A 76 3.65 28.75 -0.32
C TYR A 76 4.61 28.54 0.85
N GLY A 77 5.25 29.60 1.33
CA GLY A 77 6.20 29.51 2.45
C GLY A 77 7.34 28.53 2.14
N HIS A 78 7.54 27.54 3.02
CA HIS A 78 8.52 26.46 2.86
C HIS A 78 7.99 25.25 2.05
N ILE A 79 6.75 25.32 1.55
CA ILE A 79 6.10 24.19 0.87
C ILE A 79 6.43 24.23 -0.62
N HIS A 80 7.00 23.14 -1.12
CA HIS A 80 7.32 22.93 -2.53
C HIS A 80 6.45 21.85 -3.16
N VAL A 81 6.43 21.78 -4.49
CA VAL A 81 5.74 20.69 -5.22
C VAL A 81 6.26 19.31 -4.79
N GLY A 82 7.57 19.18 -4.61
CA GLY A 82 8.21 17.97 -4.10
C GLY A 82 7.70 17.58 -2.71
N THR A 83 7.52 18.55 -1.80
CA THR A 83 6.93 18.31 -0.48
C THR A 83 5.54 17.68 -0.57
N VAL A 84 4.70 18.18 -1.48
CA VAL A 84 3.35 17.63 -1.71
C VAL A 84 3.42 16.22 -2.28
N ILE A 85 4.32 15.98 -3.24
CA ILE A 85 4.51 14.65 -3.83
C ILE A 85 5.00 13.66 -2.77
N GLU A 86 6.02 14.01 -1.99
CA GLU A 86 6.53 13.18 -0.90
C GLU A 86 5.48 12.90 0.16
N TYR A 87 4.65 13.89 0.51
CA TYR A 87 3.51 13.70 1.40
C TYR A 87 2.49 12.68 0.84
N LEU A 88 2.17 12.76 -0.45
CA LEU A 88 1.29 11.79 -1.10
C LEU A 88 1.91 10.38 -1.17
N ILE A 89 3.22 10.29 -1.40
CA ILE A 89 3.95 9.00 -1.34
C ILE A 89 3.93 8.45 0.08
N ALA A 90 4.14 9.28 1.10
CA ALA A 90 4.07 8.90 2.50
C ALA A 90 2.68 8.38 2.88
N LEU A 91 1.62 9.02 2.37
CA LEU A 91 0.24 8.53 2.50
C LEU A 91 0.07 7.14 1.87
N LEU A 92 0.57 6.94 0.65
CA LEU A 92 0.52 5.63 -0.01
C LEU A 92 1.28 4.57 0.77
N ALA A 93 2.46 4.91 1.31
CA ALA A 93 3.27 4.03 2.16
C ALA A 93 2.53 3.65 3.44
N ALA A 94 1.86 4.59 4.11
CA ALA A 94 1.07 4.33 5.31
C ALA A 94 -0.08 3.36 5.03
N VAL A 95 -0.84 3.62 3.96
CA VAL A 95 -1.95 2.76 3.54
C VAL A 95 -1.44 1.36 3.17
N HIS A 96 -0.37 1.28 2.38
CA HIS A 96 0.24 0.01 1.96
C HIS A 96 0.80 -0.79 3.12
N GLY A 97 1.53 -0.13 4.03
CA GLY A 97 2.18 -0.75 5.17
C GLY A 97 1.18 -1.25 6.19
N ALA A 98 0.24 -0.39 6.60
CA ALA A 98 -0.75 -0.76 7.61
C ALA A 98 -1.69 -1.89 7.14
N ASN A 99 -2.19 -1.80 5.91
CA ASN A 99 -3.05 -2.85 5.36
C ASN A 99 -2.25 -4.11 4.97
N GLY A 100 -1.01 -3.97 4.47
CA GLY A 100 -0.11 -5.09 4.24
C GLY A 100 0.17 -5.87 5.51
N PHE A 101 0.43 -5.17 6.61
CA PHE A 101 0.61 -5.79 7.93
C PHE A 101 -0.66 -6.51 8.41
N ARG A 102 -1.84 -5.90 8.27
CA ARG A 102 -3.12 -6.58 8.52
C ARG A 102 -3.25 -7.86 7.70
N LEU A 103 -2.90 -7.84 6.41
CA LEU A 103 -2.98 -9.02 5.55
C LEU A 103 -2.01 -10.11 6.02
N ILE A 104 -0.79 -9.77 6.42
CA ILE A 104 0.16 -10.74 7.01
C ILE A 104 -0.44 -11.37 8.27
N LEU A 105 -0.97 -10.57 9.20
CA LEU A 105 -1.60 -11.08 10.42
C LEU A 105 -2.79 -12.01 10.11
N THR A 106 -3.67 -11.62 9.19
CA THR A 106 -4.91 -12.35 8.91
C THR A 106 -4.73 -13.57 8.01
N GLN A 107 -3.83 -13.50 7.02
CA GLN A 107 -3.65 -14.52 5.98
C GLN A 107 -2.49 -15.47 6.30
N TYR A 108 -1.37 -14.94 6.82
CA TYR A 108 -0.19 -15.75 7.11
C TYR A 108 -0.24 -16.32 8.52
N PHE A 109 -0.53 -15.48 9.52
CA PHE A 109 -0.59 -15.90 10.93
C PHE A 109 -1.99 -16.34 11.39
N GLY A 110 -3.03 -16.13 10.58
CA GLY A 110 -4.39 -16.56 10.92
C GLY A 110 -4.99 -15.83 12.13
N VAL A 111 -4.49 -14.65 12.49
CA VAL A 111 -4.99 -13.87 13.63
C VAL A 111 -6.48 -13.60 13.46
N GLY A 112 -7.27 -13.89 14.50
CA GLY A 112 -8.73 -13.69 14.49
C GLY A 112 -9.51 -14.76 13.71
N LEU A 113 -8.87 -15.83 13.24
CA LEU A 113 -9.58 -16.99 12.70
C LEU A 113 -10.23 -17.79 13.82
N PRO A 114 -11.51 -18.18 13.69
CA PRO A 114 -12.12 -19.09 14.65
C PRO A 114 -11.44 -20.47 14.58
N LYS A 115 -11.46 -21.19 15.71
CA LYS A 115 -11.02 -22.59 15.79
C LYS A 115 -11.69 -23.39 14.66
N PRO A 116 -10.96 -24.27 13.93
CA PRO A 116 -11.56 -25.03 12.85
C PRO A 116 -12.75 -25.85 13.36
N GLU A 117 -13.95 -25.59 12.83
CA GLU A 117 -15.09 -26.47 12.99
C GLU A 117 -14.85 -27.71 12.13
N ARG A 118 -14.22 -28.73 12.72
CA ARG A 118 -14.00 -30.07 12.17
C ARG A 118 -12.93 -30.19 11.06
N HIS A 119 -12.13 -31.25 11.15
CA HIS A 119 -11.16 -31.66 10.14
C HIS A 119 -11.82 -32.42 8.99
N THR A 120 -12.85 -31.87 8.34
CA THR A 120 -13.41 -32.50 7.14
C THR A 120 -12.68 -31.95 5.92
N PHE A 121 -12.05 -32.83 5.16
CA PHE A 121 -11.44 -32.51 3.88
C PHE A 121 -12.54 -32.26 2.83
N PRO A 122 -12.38 -31.30 1.90
CA PRO A 122 -11.28 -30.34 1.78
C PRO A 122 -11.33 -29.26 2.87
N ARG A 123 -10.16 -28.94 3.43
CA ARG A 123 -10.01 -27.93 4.48
C ARG A 123 -10.61 -26.61 3.97
N ALA A 124 -11.69 -26.15 4.59
CA ALA A 124 -12.27 -24.86 4.26
C ALA A 124 -11.17 -23.79 4.43
N VAL A 125 -10.79 -23.13 3.33
CA VAL A 125 -9.80 -22.05 3.36
C VAL A 125 -10.33 -20.98 4.31
N PRO A 126 -9.54 -20.50 5.28
CA PRO A 126 -10.03 -19.49 6.20
C PRO A 126 -10.49 -18.25 5.42
N SER A 127 -11.79 -17.96 5.46
CA SER A 127 -12.36 -16.81 4.78
C SER A 127 -12.06 -15.54 5.60
N THR A 128 -11.44 -14.55 4.96
CA THR A 128 -11.18 -13.22 5.54
C THR A 128 -12.46 -12.42 5.82
N LYS A 129 -13.63 -12.95 5.45
CA LYS A 129 -14.96 -12.37 5.70
C LYS A 129 -15.56 -12.77 7.06
N LYS A 130 -14.81 -13.48 7.91
CA LYS A 130 -15.32 -13.89 9.22
C LYS A 130 -15.28 -12.72 10.23
N PRO A 131 -16.31 -12.57 11.09
CA PRO A 131 -16.46 -11.42 11.98
C PRO A 131 -15.28 -11.22 12.94
N GLY A 132 -14.57 -12.30 13.31
CA GLY A 132 -13.40 -12.25 14.20
C GLY A 132 -12.19 -11.47 13.69
N GLN A 133 -12.14 -11.14 12.39
CA GLN A 133 -11.06 -10.35 11.79
C GLN A 133 -11.47 -8.90 11.47
N ALA A 134 -12.73 -8.53 11.71
CA ALA A 134 -13.26 -7.23 11.34
C ALA A 134 -12.61 -6.07 12.11
N TRP A 135 -12.08 -6.31 13.31
CA TRP A 135 -11.42 -5.27 14.12
C TRP A 135 -10.05 -4.85 13.57
N LEU A 136 -9.30 -5.79 12.97
CA LEU A 136 -7.96 -5.53 12.44
C LEU A 136 -7.95 -4.50 11.31
N LYS A 137 -9.05 -4.37 10.55
CA LYS A 137 -9.17 -3.33 9.53
C LYS A 137 -9.27 -1.94 10.13
N TYR A 138 -9.94 -1.79 11.28
CA TYR A 138 -10.05 -0.52 11.97
C TYR A 138 -8.73 -0.12 12.61
N ILE A 139 -7.95 -1.08 13.13
CA ILE A 139 -6.58 -0.81 13.58
C ILE A 139 -5.72 -0.30 12.43
N ALA A 140 -5.77 -0.95 11.27
CA ALA A 140 -5.02 -0.48 10.11
C ALA A 140 -5.42 0.98 9.75
N VAL A 141 -6.71 1.31 9.76
CA VAL A 141 -7.20 2.67 9.53
C VAL A 141 -6.71 3.65 10.61
N ILE A 142 -6.72 3.27 11.89
CA ILE A 142 -6.21 4.12 12.98
C ILE A 142 -4.72 4.41 12.79
N VAL A 143 -3.92 3.39 12.45
CA VAL A 143 -2.49 3.56 12.17
C VAL A 143 -2.26 4.53 11.00
N ILE A 144 -3.05 4.41 9.93
CA ILE A 144 -3.00 5.33 8.78
C ILE A 144 -3.32 6.76 9.22
N ILE A 145 -4.35 6.95 10.03
CA ILE A 145 -4.75 8.28 10.52
C ILE A 145 -3.65 8.90 11.40
N ILE A 146 -3.09 8.14 12.34
CA ILE A 146 -1.99 8.61 13.19
C ILE A 146 -0.81 9.02 12.32
N PHE A 147 -0.42 8.18 11.37
CA PHE A 147 0.67 8.49 10.45
C PHE A 147 0.38 9.75 9.62
N LEU A 148 -0.85 9.92 9.13
CA LEU A 148 -1.26 11.08 8.34
C LEU A 148 -1.15 12.38 9.15
N ILE A 149 -1.56 12.35 10.42
CA ILE A 149 -1.40 13.50 11.33
C ILE A 149 0.09 13.84 11.47
N LEU A 150 0.93 12.85 11.78
CA LEU A 150 2.38 13.06 11.94
C LEU A 150 3.02 13.57 10.64
N ALA A 151 2.69 12.98 9.49
CA ALA A 151 3.19 13.41 8.19
C ALA A 151 2.75 14.84 7.84
N THR A 152 1.54 15.24 8.25
CA THR A 152 1.03 16.60 8.02
C THR A 152 1.80 17.60 8.87
N LEU A 153 2.04 17.28 10.14
CA LEU A 153 2.85 18.13 11.04
C LEU A 153 4.26 18.34 10.48
N VAL A 154 4.90 17.26 10.03
CA VAL A 154 6.27 17.31 9.48
C VAL A 154 6.33 18.02 8.12
N ALA A 155 5.34 17.84 7.24
CA ALA A 155 5.43 18.35 5.88
C ALA A 155 4.99 19.82 5.73
N PHE A 156 4.14 20.31 6.63
CA PHE A 156 3.45 21.60 6.43
C PHE A 156 3.50 22.55 7.63
N ILE A 157 4.00 22.10 8.78
CA ILE A 157 4.03 22.92 10.01
C ILE A 157 5.46 23.11 10.52
N TRP A 158 6.27 22.07 10.52
CA TRP A 158 7.67 22.10 10.94
C TRP A 158 8.61 22.26 9.76
#